data_AF-A0A5B2Z5Y2-F1
#
_entry.id   AF-A0A5B2Z5Y2-F1
#
_cell.length_a   1.000
_cell.length_b   1.000
_cell.length_c   1.000
_cell.angle_alpha   90.00
_cell.angle_beta   90.00
_cell.angle_gamma   90.00
#
_symmetry.space_group_name_H-M   'P 1'
#
loop_
_entity.id
_entity.type
_entity.pdbx_description
1 polymer ?
#
loop_
_entity_poly.entity_id
_entity_poly.type
_entity_poly.pdbx_seq_one_letter_code
_entity_poly.pdbx_strand_id
1 'polypeptide(L)' 'MVKARALVNVSATATVRKNKPNPSSTNGTFTDSILVLCSTENCLNSVTARCTICLEYCCYDHAFLHKHSMESLEIIK' A
#
# COMPACT_ATOMS: atom_id res chain seq x y z
N MET A 1 -3.51 9.57 50.39
CA MET A 1 -2.58 10.04 49.33
C MET A 1 -3.41 10.52 48.16
N VAL A 2 -3.59 11.83 48.02
CA VAL A 2 -4.47 12.45 47.00
C VAL A 2 -3.61 12.80 45.78
N LYS A 3 -3.97 12.26 44.61
CA LYS A 3 -3.21 12.47 43.36
C LYS A 3 -4.02 13.39 42.44
N ALA A 4 -3.71 14.69 42.49
CA ALA A 4 -4.26 15.69 41.59
C ALA A 4 -3.86 15.39 40.15
N ARG A 5 -4.81 15.42 39.22
CA ARG A 5 -4.54 15.37 37.78
C ARG A 5 -4.95 16.72 37.18
N ALA A 6 -3.96 17.46 36.71
CA ALA A 6 -4.10 18.75 36.07
C ALA A 6 -4.81 18.61 34.71
N LEU A 7 -5.68 19.57 34.43
CA LEU A 7 -6.28 19.83 33.13
C LEU A 7 -5.24 20.53 32.25
N VAL A 8 -4.96 19.99 31.06
CA VAL A 8 -4.40 20.78 29.96
C VAL A 8 -5.32 20.62 28.77
N ASN A 9 -6.07 21.70 28.54
CA ASN A 9 -6.94 21.97 27.43
C ASN A 9 -6.08 22.44 26.25
N VAL A 10 -5.87 21.60 25.23
CA VAL A 10 -5.30 22.04 23.95
C VAL A 10 -6.41 22.05 22.91
N SER A 11 -6.97 23.24 22.70
CA SER A 11 -7.75 23.59 21.53
C SER A 11 -6.76 23.94 20.41
N ALA A 12 -6.61 23.08 19.41
CA ALA A 12 -5.91 23.42 18.17
C ALA A 12 -6.94 23.51 17.04
N THR A 13 -7.15 24.75 16.59
CA THR A 13 -8.06 25.16 15.53
C THR A 13 -7.57 24.80 14.13
N ALA A 14 -8.53 24.69 13.22
CA ALA A 14 -8.43 24.20 11.85
C ALA A 14 -7.41 24.91 10.93
N THR A 15 -6.79 24.14 10.05
CA THR A 15 -6.49 24.59 8.68
C THR A 15 -6.85 23.49 7.67
N VAL A 16 -8.07 23.57 7.13
CA VAL A 16 -8.43 22.87 5.89
C VAL A 16 -7.65 23.54 4.76
N ARG A 17 -6.49 22.97 4.41
CA ARG A 17 -5.83 23.33 3.16
C ARG A 17 -6.67 22.80 2.01
N LYS A 18 -7.56 23.65 1.49
CA LYS A 18 -8.17 23.47 0.17
C LYS A 18 -7.06 23.52 -0.87
N ASN A 19 -6.42 22.40 -1.16
CA ASN A 19 -5.59 22.27 -2.34
C ASN A 19 -6.55 22.19 -3.55
N LYS A 20 -6.74 23.33 -4.19
CA LYS A 20 -7.40 23.44 -5.50
C LYS A 20 -6.64 22.55 -6.49
N PRO A 21 -7.31 21.67 -7.24
CA PRO A 21 -6.64 20.84 -8.24
C PRO A 21 -6.09 21.77 -9.33
N ASN A 22 -4.78 21.75 -9.52
CA ASN A 22 -4.16 22.36 -10.70
C ASN A 22 -4.27 21.33 -11.83
N PRO A 23 -5.06 21.57 -12.90
CA PRO A 23 -5.04 20.72 -14.08
C PRO A 23 -3.81 21.08 -14.92
N SER A 24 -2.62 20.70 -14.45
CA SER A 24 -1.47 20.62 -15.36
C SER A 24 -1.65 19.40 -16.22
N SER A 25 -2.35 19.60 -17.33
CA SER A 25 -2.35 18.75 -18.50
C SER A 25 -0.91 18.58 -18.97
N THR A 26 -0.26 17.52 -18.50
CA THR A 26 1.00 17.05 -19.06
C THR A 26 0.63 15.86 -19.92
N ASN A 27 0.55 16.13 -21.22
CA ASN A 27 0.36 15.16 -22.27
C ASN A 27 1.65 14.32 -22.38
N GLY A 28 1.86 13.44 -21.40
CA GLY A 28 2.77 12.32 -21.52
C GLY A 28 1.93 11.11 -21.81
N THR A 29 2.33 10.31 -22.80
CA THR A 29 1.89 8.93 -22.96
C THR A 29 2.36 8.15 -21.73
N PHE A 30 1.72 8.39 -20.58
CA PHE A 30 1.82 7.55 -19.42
C PHE A 30 1.02 6.31 -19.81
N THR A 31 1.66 5.39 -20.54
CA THR A 31 1.44 3.99 -20.24
C THR A 31 1.86 3.84 -18.80
N ASP A 32 0.92 4.16 -17.91
CA ASP A 32 0.89 3.79 -16.51
C ASP A 32 0.94 2.27 -16.53
N SER A 33 2.14 1.75 -16.74
CA SER A 33 2.45 0.36 -16.49
C SER A 33 2.33 0.32 -14.98
N ILE A 34 1.12 0.06 -14.50
CA ILE A 34 0.84 -0.18 -13.10
C ILE A 34 1.80 -1.30 -12.74
N LEU A 35 2.95 -0.93 -12.18
CA LEU A 35 3.95 -1.88 -11.74
C LEU A 35 3.26 -2.59 -10.59
N VAL A 36 2.70 -3.77 -10.87
CA VAL A 36 2.11 -4.60 -9.84
C VAL A 36 3.28 -5.06 -8.98
N LEU A 37 3.38 -4.48 -7.80
CA LEU A 37 4.43 -4.80 -6.84
C LEU A 37 3.95 -5.90 -5.91
N CYS A 38 4.90 -6.59 -5.30
CA CYS A 38 4.62 -7.59 -4.29
C CYS A 38 3.77 -6.96 -3.17
N SER A 39 2.69 -7.63 -2.76
CA SER A 39 1.77 -7.18 -1.72
C SER A 39 2.43 -7.20 -0.33
N THR A 40 3.58 -7.87 -0.18
CA THR A 40 4.38 -7.84 1.05
C THR A 40 4.95 -6.46 1.32
N GLU A 41 4.73 -5.97 2.55
CA GLU A 41 5.25 -4.68 3.00
C GLU A 41 6.76 -4.58 2.76
N ASN A 42 7.19 -3.44 2.23
CA ASN A 42 8.60 -3.14 1.96
C ASN A 42 9.29 -4.03 0.90
N CYS A 43 8.52 -4.79 0.11
CA CYS A 43 9.04 -5.53 -1.04
C CYS A 43 8.79 -4.76 -2.34
N LEU A 44 9.88 -4.41 -3.03
CA LEU A 44 9.84 -3.72 -4.32
C LEU A 44 10.13 -4.67 -5.50
N ASN A 45 10.17 -5.98 -5.26
CA ASN A 45 10.38 -6.95 -6.32
C ASN A 45 9.17 -7.02 -7.24
N SER A 46 9.44 -7.28 -8.52
CA SER A 46 8.40 -7.58 -9.50
C SER A 46 7.60 -8.79 -9.07
N VAL A 47 6.27 -8.71 -9.17
CA VAL A 47 5.41 -9.87 -8.95
C VAL A 47 5.64 -10.91 -10.02
N THR A 48 5.61 -12.16 -9.59
CA THR A 48 5.78 -13.33 -10.45
C THR A 48 4.62 -14.30 -10.31
N ALA A 49 3.87 -14.20 -9.21
CA ALA A 49 2.76 -15.08 -8.92
C ALA A 49 1.59 -14.32 -8.28
N ARG A 50 0.38 -14.84 -8.48
CA ARG A 50 -0.84 -14.38 -7.82
C ARG A 50 -1.45 -15.55 -7.07
N CYS A 51 -1.77 -15.36 -5.80
CA CYS A 51 -2.48 -16.40 -5.05
C CYS A 51 -3.95 -16.45 -5.49
N THR A 52 -4.47 -17.62 -5.85
CA THR A 52 -5.87 -17.80 -6.23
C THR A 52 -6.83 -17.83 -5.05
N ILE A 53 -6.30 -17.99 -3.82
CA ILE A 53 -7.09 -18.02 -2.58
C ILE A 53 -7.33 -16.61 -2.03
N CYS A 54 -6.27 -15.83 -1.80
CA CYS A 54 -6.38 -14.47 -1.26
C CYS A 54 -6.24 -13.36 -2.31
N LEU A 55 -5.97 -13.71 -3.58
CA LEU A 55 -5.82 -12.76 -4.69
C LEU A 55 -4.65 -11.78 -4.54
N GLU A 56 -3.74 -12.04 -3.60
CA GLU A 56 -2.52 -11.25 -3.39
C GLU A 56 -1.46 -11.56 -4.45
N TYR A 57 -0.68 -10.54 -4.77
CA TYR A 57 0.41 -10.65 -5.72
C TYR A 57 1.74 -10.80 -4.97
N CYS A 58 2.53 -11.79 -5.33
CA CYS A 58 3.80 -12.09 -4.68
C CYS A 58 4.93 -12.16 -5.71
N CYS A 59 6.12 -11.71 -5.30
CA CYS A 59 7.35 -12.02 -5.99
C CYS A 59 7.77 -13.48 -5.72
N TYR A 60 8.81 -13.96 -6.39
CA TYR A 60 9.24 -15.35 -6.31
C TYR A 60 9.56 -15.76 -4.86
N ASP A 61 10.37 -14.98 -4.15
CA ASP A 61 10.73 -15.24 -2.75
C ASP A 61 9.51 -15.30 -1.82
N HIS A 62 8.59 -14.34 -1.95
CA HIS A 62 7.40 -14.28 -1.10
C HIS A 62 6.31 -15.28 -1.51
N ALA A 63 6.35 -15.81 -2.73
CA ALA A 63 5.48 -16.90 -3.13
C ALA A 63 5.80 -18.17 -2.32
N PHE A 64 7.09 -18.49 -2.10
CA PHE A 64 7.48 -19.63 -1.25
C PHE A 64 7.17 -19.43 0.23
N LEU A 65 7.20 -18.18 0.69
CA LEU A 65 6.88 -17.82 2.08
C LEU A 65 5.40 -17.51 2.29
N HIS A 66 4.58 -17.60 1.23
CA HIS A 66 3.18 -17.26 1.29
C HIS A 66 2.44 -18.26 2.18
N LYS A 67 1.38 -17.79 2.85
CA LYS A 67 0.60 -18.61 3.79
C LYS A 67 -0.09 -19.81 3.11
N HIS A 68 -0.34 -19.72 1.81
CA HIS A 68 -1.00 -20.78 1.04
C HIS A 68 0.01 -21.63 0.26
N SER A 69 -0.41 -22.86 -0.08
CA SER A 69 0.40 -23.79 -0.89
C SER A 69 0.79 -23.17 -2.24
N MET A 70 1.95 -23.55 -2.75
CA MET A 70 2.43 -23.18 -4.09
C MET A 70 1.48 -23.63 -5.21
N GLU A 71 0.66 -24.66 -4.97
CA GLU A 71 -0.39 -25.10 -5.90
C GLU A 71 -1.50 -24.05 -6.06
N SER A 72 -1.65 -23.17 -5.08
CA SER A 72 -2.61 -22.07 -5.08
C SER A 72 -2.01 -20.76 -5.61
N LEU A 73 -0.80 -20.80 -6.16
CA LEU A 73 -0.12 -19.65 -6.74
C LEU A 73 -0.06 -19.81 -8.27
N GLU A 74 -0.72 -18.90 -8.97
CA GLU A 74 -0.71 -18.83 -10.43
C GLU A 74 0.41 -17.93 -10.90
N ILE A 75 1.31 -18.45 -11.74
CA ILE A 75 2.43 -17.68 -12.31
C ILE A 75 1.89 -16.73 -13.38
N ILE A 76 2.10 -15.44 -13.14
CA ILE A 76 1.72 -14.34 -14.04
C ILE A 76 2.97 -13.96 -14.85
N LYS A 77 2.90 -14.16 -16.16
CA LYS A 77 3.97 -13.85 -17.12
C LYS A 77 3.81 -12.46 -17.71
#